data_AF-A0A6I8MHQ3-F1
#
_entry.id   AF-A0A6I8MHQ3-F1
#
_cell.length_a   1.000
_cell.length_b   1.000
_cell.length_c   1.000
_cell.angle_alpha   90.00
_cell.angle_beta   90.00
_cell.angle_gamma   90.00
#
_symmetry.space_group_name_H-M   'P 1'
#
loop_
_entity.id
_entity.type
_entity.pdbx_description
1 polymer ?
#
loop_
_entity_poly.entity_id
_entity_poly.type
_entity_poly.pdbx_seq_one_letter_code
_entity_poly.pdbx_strand_id
1 'polypeptide(L)'
;MGGRGYLKQRDAVKVKDISKAAAVVALLTVMWIVPAVAGQLGDRHDTEMLDQGEVTLSSGTTSVTLTAPEGFERVVANSDSSIELVRDDHHVYLKLSSGVENPDAAIERGRVILNRTVGETSWSGKDITSGDGSLSGKACTVHLREVAPCAVVGASDVILTVVSASERGRIDVSVDPAQLLSSAKVES
;
A
#
# COMPACT_ATOMS: atom_id res chain seq x y z
N MET A 1 74.33 28.07 41.02
CA MET A 1 75.50 27.54 40.30
C MET A 1 75.02 26.83 39.05
N GLY A 2 75.49 27.27 37.87
CA GLY A 2 75.38 26.61 36.54
C GLY A 2 73.98 26.57 35.92
N GLY A 3 73.71 26.86 34.65
CA GLY A 3 74.55 27.19 33.48
C GLY A 3 73.64 27.35 32.25
N ARG A 4 74.20 27.98 31.19
CA ARG A 4 73.83 28.07 29.74
C ARG A 4 72.69 27.14 29.26
N GLY A 5 71.83 27.47 28.29
CA GLY A 5 71.83 28.44 27.20
C GLY A 5 71.05 27.85 26.00
N TYR A 6 70.60 28.73 25.10
CA TYR A 6 70.18 28.51 23.69
C TYR A 6 68.87 27.78 23.33
N LEU A 7 67.94 28.56 22.72
CA LEU A 7 67.38 28.42 21.35
C LEU A 7 67.54 27.03 20.69
N LYS A 8 66.55 26.42 20.01
CA LYS A 8 65.88 26.93 18.81
C LYS A 8 65.01 25.80 18.19
N GLN A 9 63.89 26.20 17.56
CA GLN A 9 63.31 25.67 16.29
C GLN A 9 62.85 24.19 16.20
N ARG A 10 61.57 23.95 15.91
CA ARG A 10 60.93 23.84 14.55
C ARG A 10 61.49 22.62 13.78
N ASP A 11 60.74 21.69 13.21
CA ASP A 11 59.50 21.78 12.44
C ASP A 11 58.87 20.37 12.30
N ALA A 12 57.67 20.38 11.72
CA ALA A 12 56.69 19.31 11.53
C ALA A 12 57.18 17.95 10.98
N VAL A 13 56.49 16.89 11.43
CA VAL A 13 56.20 15.69 10.63
C VAL A 13 54.72 15.34 10.78
N LYS A 14 53.94 15.60 9.73
CA LYS A 14 52.75 14.80 9.41
C LYS A 14 53.25 13.44 8.94
N VAL A 15 52.61 12.36 9.38
CA VAL A 15 52.14 11.21 8.58
C VAL A 15 51.66 10.13 9.54
N LYS A 16 50.37 9.81 9.40
CA LYS A 16 49.75 8.48 9.39
C LYS A 16 50.50 7.32 10.09
N ASP A 17 49.71 6.58 10.88
CA ASP A 17 49.99 5.27 11.47
C ASP A 17 50.66 5.24 12.85
N ILE A 18 49.87 5.51 13.90
CA ILE A 18 49.89 4.63 15.09
C ILE A 18 48.46 4.19 15.39
N SER A 19 48.28 2.92 15.06
CA SER A 19 47.16 2.05 15.28
C SER A 19 46.92 1.77 16.77
N LYS A 20 45.63 1.58 17.10
CA LYS A 20 45.11 0.84 18.26
C LYS A 20 45.57 1.29 19.66
N ALA A 21 44.74 2.08 20.34
CA ALA A 21 44.27 1.84 21.72
C ALA A 21 43.60 3.12 22.27
N ALA A 22 42.64 2.93 23.19
CA ALA A 22 41.83 3.96 23.87
C ALA A 22 40.74 4.57 22.98
N ALA A 23 39.62 3.90 22.68
CA ALA A 23 38.71 3.16 23.55
C ALA A 23 38.22 4.00 24.76
N VAL A 24 37.01 4.53 24.57
CA VAL A 24 35.96 4.83 25.57
C VAL A 24 36.03 6.20 26.26
N VAL A 25 34.84 6.79 26.39
CA VAL A 25 34.44 7.99 27.15
C VAL A 25 34.45 9.31 26.36
N ALA A 26 33.51 9.44 25.41
CA ALA A 26 32.77 10.69 25.17
C ALA A 26 31.72 10.46 24.08
N LEU A 27 30.51 10.02 24.45
CA LEU A 27 29.26 10.20 23.68
C LEU A 27 28.08 9.66 24.51
N LEU A 28 27.81 10.34 25.62
CA LEU A 28 26.57 10.20 26.38
C LEU A 28 26.01 11.60 26.65
N THR A 29 25.46 12.19 25.60
CA THR A 29 24.59 13.37 25.70
C THR A 29 23.35 13.14 24.84
N VAL A 30 22.37 12.47 25.47
CA VAL A 30 20.95 12.83 25.50
C VAL A 30 20.46 13.65 24.30
N MET A 31 19.84 12.98 23.32
CA MET A 31 18.77 13.58 22.55
C MET A 31 17.83 12.50 22.00
N TRP A 32 17.26 11.71 22.90
CA TRP A 32 15.99 11.04 22.62
C TRP A 32 14.87 12.05 22.90
N ILE A 33 14.50 12.81 21.89
CA ILE A 33 13.17 13.40 21.81
C ILE A 33 12.37 12.45 20.94
N VAL A 34 11.85 11.38 21.54
CA VAL A 34 10.71 10.66 20.97
C VAL A 34 9.49 11.33 21.59
N PRO A 35 8.69 12.12 20.84
CA PRO A 35 7.39 12.49 21.34
C PRO A 35 6.60 11.18 21.49
N ALA A 36 6.32 10.83 22.74
CA ALA A 36 5.39 9.78 23.07
C ALA A 36 4.01 10.17 22.53
N VAL A 37 3.68 9.66 21.34
CA VAL A 37 2.28 9.45 20.95
C VAL A 37 1.96 7.99 21.27
N ALA A 38 1.87 7.71 22.57
CA ALA A 38 1.12 6.58 23.06
C ALA A 38 -0.36 6.98 22.97
N GLY A 39 -1.01 6.61 21.87
CA GLY A 39 -2.43 6.82 21.65
C GLY A 39 -2.93 5.80 20.64
N GLN A 40 -3.73 4.85 21.14
CA GLN A 40 -4.45 3.80 20.42
C GLN A 40 -3.64 2.55 20.01
N LEU A 41 -3.57 1.62 20.96
CA LEU A 41 -3.67 0.18 20.68
C LEU A 41 -5.06 -0.12 20.10
N GLY A 42 -5.27 0.19 18.83
CA GLY A 42 -6.07 -0.64 17.93
C GLY A 42 -5.08 -1.44 17.09
N ASP A 43 -5.48 -2.54 16.47
CA ASP A 43 -4.65 -3.28 15.51
C ASP A 43 -4.09 -2.31 14.45
N ARG A 44 -2.89 -1.77 14.69
CA ARG A 44 -2.23 -0.84 13.80
C ARG A 44 -1.53 -1.70 12.79
N HIS A 45 -2.26 -2.08 11.74
CA HIS A 45 -1.62 -2.54 10.53
C HIS A 45 -0.60 -1.48 10.12
N ASP A 46 0.65 -1.90 9.87
CA ASP A 46 1.65 -0.98 9.34
C ASP A 46 1.13 -0.47 7.98
N THR A 47 0.96 0.84 7.87
CA THR A 47 0.57 1.51 6.63
C THR A 47 1.77 2.21 6.01
N GLU A 48 1.82 2.23 4.69
CA GLU A 48 2.81 2.97 3.91
C GLU A 48 2.13 4.04 3.06
N MET A 49 2.80 5.20 2.98
CA MET A 49 2.43 6.22 2.02
C MET A 49 2.72 5.71 0.61
N LEU A 50 1.76 5.91 -0.29
CA LEU A 50 1.90 5.53 -1.69
C LEU A 50 2.83 6.50 -2.41
N ASP A 51 3.86 5.97 -3.06
CA ASP A 51 4.68 6.75 -3.97
C ASP A 51 3.84 7.11 -5.20
N GLN A 52 3.78 8.40 -5.53
CA GLN A 52 2.97 8.96 -6.62
C GLN A 52 1.45 8.69 -6.55
N GLY A 53 0.95 8.09 -5.46
CA GLY A 53 -0.45 7.71 -5.31
C GLY A 53 -0.87 6.54 -6.19
N GLU A 54 0.05 5.73 -6.70
CA GLU A 54 -0.27 4.56 -7.52
C GLU A 54 -0.18 3.25 -6.71
N VAL A 55 -1.00 2.27 -7.09
CA VAL A 55 -0.99 0.92 -6.54
C VAL A 55 -0.96 -0.10 -7.67
N THR A 56 -0.07 -1.08 -7.58
CA THR A 56 0.08 -2.13 -8.58
C THR A 56 -0.25 -3.47 -7.96
N LEU A 57 -1.25 -4.15 -8.51
CA LEU A 57 -1.55 -5.54 -8.22
C LEU A 57 -0.89 -6.44 -9.26
N SER A 58 -0.30 -7.55 -8.84
CA SER A 58 0.33 -8.53 -9.73
C SER A 58 -0.18 -9.95 -9.47
N SER A 59 -0.51 -10.67 -10.52
CA SER A 59 -0.93 -12.08 -10.46
C SER A 59 -0.45 -12.83 -11.69
N GLY A 60 0.55 -13.70 -11.52
CA GLY A 60 1.17 -14.40 -12.64
C GLY A 60 2.03 -13.46 -13.48
N THR A 61 1.77 -13.39 -14.79
CA THR A 61 2.44 -12.46 -15.72
C THR A 61 1.73 -11.12 -15.87
N THR A 62 0.52 -11.00 -15.33
CA THR A 62 -0.33 -9.82 -15.50
C THR A 62 -0.24 -8.94 -14.27
N SER A 63 -0.12 -7.64 -14.50
CA SER A 63 -0.23 -6.61 -13.46
C SER A 63 -1.27 -5.57 -13.82
N VAL A 64 -1.88 -4.98 -12.80
CA VAL A 64 -2.87 -3.92 -12.92
C VAL A 64 -2.45 -2.76 -12.03
N THR A 65 -2.23 -1.61 -12.64
CA THR A 65 -1.89 -0.38 -11.93
C THR A 65 -3.11 0.54 -11.88
N LEU A 66 -3.36 1.12 -10.71
CA LEU A 66 -4.48 2.01 -10.41
C LEU A 66 -3.95 3.26 -9.70
N THR A 67 -4.62 4.39 -9.86
CA THR A 67 -4.41 5.55 -8.99
C THR A 67 -5.24 5.37 -7.73
N ALA A 68 -4.58 5.27 -6.57
CA ALA A 68 -5.27 5.22 -5.30
C ALA A 68 -6.05 6.53 -5.07
N PRO A 69 -7.20 6.46 -4.37
CA PRO A 69 -7.93 7.66 -4.01
C PRO A 69 -7.05 8.54 -3.11
N GLU A 70 -7.22 9.87 -3.23
CA GLU A 70 -6.41 10.83 -2.49
C GLU A 70 -6.39 10.50 -1.00
N GLY A 71 -5.20 10.58 -0.37
CA GLY A 71 -4.93 10.36 1.05
C GLY A 71 -5.39 9.03 1.64
N PHE A 72 -5.54 8.00 0.81
CA PHE A 72 -5.47 6.63 1.26
C PHE A 72 -4.01 6.17 1.39
N GLU A 73 -3.75 5.32 2.37
CA GLU A 73 -2.47 4.65 2.58
C GLU A 73 -2.63 3.15 2.29
N ARG A 74 -1.54 2.46 1.95
CA ARG A 74 -1.56 1.01 1.72
C ARG A 74 -1.19 0.26 2.99
N VAL A 75 -1.89 -0.83 3.27
CA VAL A 75 -1.51 -1.77 4.35
C VAL A 75 -0.38 -2.68 3.87
N VAL A 76 0.74 -2.68 4.61
CA VAL A 76 2.02 -3.34 4.27
C VAL A 76 1.96 -4.86 4.29
N ALA A 77 1.07 -5.45 5.10
CA ALA A 77 1.02 -6.91 5.32
C ALA A 77 0.37 -7.73 4.18
N ASN A 78 0.03 -7.10 3.07
CA ASN A 78 -0.73 -7.74 2.00
C ASN A 78 0.15 -8.40 0.92
N SER A 79 -0.45 -9.27 0.11
CA SER A 79 0.21 -9.92 -1.04
C SER A 79 0.17 -9.07 -2.31
N ASP A 80 1.06 -9.29 -3.28
CA ASP A 80 1.03 -8.52 -4.54
C ASP A 80 -0.29 -8.63 -5.31
N SER A 81 -1.06 -9.70 -5.12
CA SER A 81 -2.36 -9.92 -5.77
C SER A 81 -3.56 -9.42 -4.95
N SER A 82 -3.34 -8.84 -3.77
CA SER A 82 -4.41 -8.35 -2.89
C SER A 82 -3.92 -7.11 -2.17
N ILE A 83 -4.55 -5.96 -2.31
CA ILE A 83 -4.13 -4.72 -1.65
C ILE A 83 -5.30 -4.20 -0.83
N GLU A 84 -5.01 -3.75 0.38
CA GLU A 84 -5.94 -2.95 1.18
C GLU A 84 -5.44 -1.52 1.26
N LEU A 85 -6.32 -0.59 0.94
CA LEU A 85 -6.12 0.84 1.12
C LEU A 85 -6.99 1.34 2.26
N VAL A 86 -6.43 2.16 3.13
CA VAL A 86 -7.12 2.68 4.31
C VAL A 86 -7.03 4.20 4.39
N ARG A 87 -8.13 4.82 4.81
CA ARG A 87 -8.21 6.22 5.21
C ARG A 87 -9.28 6.36 6.29
N ASP A 88 -8.88 6.77 7.48
CA ASP A 88 -9.77 6.84 8.64
C ASP A 88 -10.52 5.49 8.84
N ASP A 89 -11.86 5.48 8.79
CA ASP A 89 -12.70 4.28 8.90
C ASP A 89 -13.10 3.69 7.52
N HIS A 90 -12.43 4.08 6.42
CA HIS A 90 -12.71 3.63 5.06
C HIS A 90 -11.64 2.68 4.55
N HIS A 91 -12.11 1.56 4.00
CA HIS A 91 -11.26 0.49 3.48
C HIS A 91 -11.62 0.23 2.02
N VAL A 92 -10.60 0.11 1.17
CA VAL A 92 -10.75 -0.35 -0.21
C VAL A 92 -9.93 -1.62 -0.37
N TYR A 93 -10.63 -2.73 -0.60
CA TYR A 93 -10.04 -4.03 -0.85
C TYR A 93 -9.96 -4.27 -2.35
N LEU A 94 -8.75 -4.49 -2.83
CA LEU A 94 -8.42 -4.79 -4.21
C LEU A 94 -7.89 -6.22 -4.26
N LYS A 95 -8.39 -7.04 -5.18
CA LYS A 95 -7.85 -8.38 -5.38
C LYS A 95 -7.81 -8.73 -6.85
N LEU A 96 -6.62 -9.07 -7.32
CA LEU A 96 -6.34 -9.57 -8.65
C LEU A 96 -6.23 -11.10 -8.59
N SER A 97 -6.85 -11.79 -9.53
CA SER A 97 -6.82 -13.25 -9.63
C SER A 97 -6.63 -13.64 -11.09
N SER A 98 -5.71 -14.56 -11.37
CA SER A 98 -5.45 -15.10 -12.70
C SER A 98 -5.98 -16.54 -12.88
N GLY A 99 -5.86 -17.09 -14.09
CA GLY A 99 -6.26 -18.48 -14.40
C GLY A 99 -7.68 -18.62 -14.92
N VAL A 100 -8.19 -17.58 -15.58
CA VAL A 100 -9.58 -17.51 -16.02
C VAL A 100 -9.69 -17.66 -17.53
N GLU A 101 -10.07 -18.83 -18.02
CA GLU A 101 -10.11 -19.08 -19.47
C GLU A 101 -11.25 -18.35 -20.24
N ASN A 102 -12.23 -17.78 -19.52
CA ASN A 102 -13.38 -17.10 -20.14
C ASN A 102 -13.77 -15.87 -19.30
N PRO A 103 -13.70 -14.64 -19.87
CA PRO A 103 -13.95 -13.37 -19.19
C PRO A 103 -15.38 -13.19 -18.67
N ASP A 104 -16.40 -13.67 -19.38
CA ASP A 104 -17.80 -13.60 -18.89
C ASP A 104 -18.02 -14.56 -17.72
N ALA A 105 -17.46 -15.77 -17.82
CA ALA A 105 -17.39 -16.70 -16.71
C ALA A 105 -16.48 -16.20 -15.57
N ALA A 106 -15.62 -15.22 -15.84
CA ALA A 106 -14.76 -14.58 -14.87
C ALA A 106 -15.53 -13.65 -13.95
N ILE A 107 -16.39 -12.82 -14.53
CA ILE A 107 -17.21 -11.87 -13.77
C ILE A 107 -18.12 -12.63 -12.80
N GLU A 108 -18.76 -13.70 -13.26
CA GLU A 108 -19.57 -14.58 -12.39
C GLU A 108 -18.72 -15.30 -11.33
N ARG A 109 -17.50 -15.74 -11.68
CA ARG A 109 -16.54 -16.27 -10.69
C ARG A 109 -16.15 -15.22 -9.65
N GLY A 110 -15.94 -13.97 -10.05
CA GLY A 110 -15.66 -12.86 -9.13
C GLY A 110 -16.78 -12.68 -8.11
N ARG A 111 -18.05 -12.77 -8.53
CA ARG A 111 -19.18 -12.78 -7.59
C ARG A 111 -19.14 -13.97 -6.64
N VAL A 112 -18.82 -15.16 -7.13
CA VAL A 112 -18.68 -16.35 -6.26
C VAL A 112 -17.55 -16.18 -5.25
N ILE A 113 -16.43 -15.57 -5.65
CA ILE A 113 -15.31 -15.25 -4.76
C ILE A 113 -15.79 -14.28 -3.68
N LEU A 114 -16.41 -13.15 -4.07
CA LEU A 114 -16.94 -12.16 -3.13
C LEU A 114 -17.95 -12.76 -2.16
N ASN A 115 -18.88 -13.61 -2.63
CA ASN A 115 -19.83 -14.34 -1.80
C ASN A 115 -19.18 -15.21 -0.72
N ARG A 116 -18.01 -15.78 -1.02
CA ARG A 116 -17.30 -16.68 -0.10
C ARG A 116 -16.37 -15.94 0.85
N THR A 117 -15.77 -14.84 0.40
CA THR A 117 -14.71 -14.16 1.15
C THR A 117 -15.18 -12.90 1.87
N VAL A 118 -16.23 -12.25 1.37
CA VAL A 118 -16.70 -10.95 1.86
C VAL A 118 -18.13 -11.06 2.38
N GLY A 119 -19.09 -11.36 1.51
CA GLY A 119 -20.51 -11.40 1.88
C GLY A 119 -21.42 -11.55 0.67
N GLU A 120 -22.74 -11.61 0.90
CA GLU A 120 -23.72 -11.80 -0.17
C GLU A 120 -23.66 -10.66 -1.18
N THR A 121 -23.41 -10.99 -2.45
CA THR A 121 -23.11 -10.04 -3.52
C THR A 121 -24.20 -10.04 -4.57
N SER A 122 -24.74 -8.85 -4.84
CA SER A 122 -25.76 -8.61 -5.85
C SER A 122 -25.24 -7.69 -6.95
N TRP A 123 -25.57 -8.01 -8.20
CA TRP A 123 -25.25 -7.14 -9.32
C TRP A 123 -26.17 -5.92 -9.33
N SER A 124 -25.60 -4.73 -9.54
CA SER A 124 -26.38 -3.50 -9.70
C SER A 124 -26.92 -3.30 -11.12
N GLY A 125 -26.45 -4.10 -12.08
CA GLY A 125 -26.81 -4.00 -13.50
C GLY A 125 -26.06 -2.93 -14.30
N LYS A 126 -25.19 -2.13 -13.65
CA LYS A 126 -24.32 -1.15 -14.31
C LYS A 126 -23.04 -1.81 -14.81
N ASP A 127 -22.77 -1.70 -16.11
CA ASP A 127 -21.51 -2.14 -16.70
C ASP A 127 -20.38 -1.14 -16.37
N ILE A 128 -19.18 -1.67 -16.18
CA ILE A 128 -17.95 -0.92 -15.90
C ILE A 128 -16.92 -1.27 -16.97
N THR A 129 -16.19 -0.26 -17.41
CA THR A 129 -15.02 -0.39 -18.27
C THR A 129 -13.89 0.43 -17.66
N SER A 130 -12.65 -0.07 -17.68
CA SER A 130 -11.49 0.72 -17.28
C SER A 130 -11.26 1.90 -18.21
N GLY A 131 -10.50 2.91 -17.76
CA GLY A 131 -10.23 4.10 -18.57
C GLY A 131 -9.52 3.81 -19.89
N ASP A 132 -8.67 2.78 -19.92
CA ASP A 132 -7.95 2.31 -21.11
C ASP A 132 -8.75 1.26 -21.93
N GLY A 133 -9.93 0.84 -21.45
CA GLY A 133 -10.76 -0.18 -22.11
C GLY A 133 -10.28 -1.62 -21.94
N SER A 134 -9.19 -1.87 -21.21
CA SER A 134 -8.60 -3.21 -21.07
C SER A 134 -9.46 -4.14 -20.21
N LEU A 135 -10.10 -3.62 -19.16
CA LEU A 135 -10.95 -4.36 -18.23
C LEU A 135 -12.41 -4.03 -18.46
N SER A 136 -13.26 -5.04 -18.42
CA SER A 136 -14.72 -4.88 -18.49
C SER A 136 -15.43 -5.75 -17.46
N GLY A 137 -16.59 -5.28 -16.98
CA GLY A 137 -17.39 -6.05 -16.04
C GLY A 137 -18.56 -5.28 -15.46
N LYS A 138 -18.87 -5.52 -14.19
CA LYS A 138 -20.12 -5.06 -13.57
C LYS A 138 -19.90 -4.49 -12.18
N ALA A 139 -20.65 -3.43 -11.89
CA ALA A 139 -20.81 -2.90 -10.54
C ALA A 139 -21.73 -3.82 -9.73
N CYS A 140 -21.42 -3.97 -8.45
CA CYS A 140 -22.16 -4.80 -7.51
C CYS A 140 -22.29 -4.11 -6.15
N THR A 141 -23.06 -4.73 -5.27
CA THR A 141 -23.12 -4.42 -3.85
C THR A 141 -22.88 -5.68 -3.05
N VAL A 142 -22.10 -5.59 -1.97
CA VAL A 142 -21.92 -6.68 -1.02
C VAL A 142 -22.65 -6.35 0.28
N HIS A 143 -23.45 -7.29 0.76
CA HIS A 143 -24.11 -7.24 2.06
C HIS A 143 -23.16 -7.83 3.11
N LEU A 144 -22.60 -6.95 3.91
CA LEU A 144 -21.77 -7.25 5.09
C LEU A 144 -22.63 -7.02 6.35
N ARG A 145 -22.13 -6.25 7.33
CA ARG A 145 -22.97 -5.58 8.33
C ARG A 145 -23.82 -4.48 7.70
N GLU A 146 -23.28 -3.88 6.63
CA GLU A 146 -23.88 -2.81 5.84
C GLU A 146 -23.66 -3.09 4.36
N VAL A 147 -24.32 -2.32 3.49
CA VAL A 147 -24.19 -2.47 2.03
C VAL A 147 -22.96 -1.70 1.56
N ALA A 148 -21.97 -2.43 1.04
CA ALA A 148 -20.72 -1.90 0.50
C ALA A 148 -20.75 -1.93 -1.04
N PRO A 149 -20.41 -0.83 -1.74
CA PRO A 149 -20.25 -0.88 -3.19
C PRO A 149 -19.06 -1.75 -3.59
N CYS A 150 -19.21 -2.49 -4.68
CA CYS A 150 -18.15 -3.30 -5.27
C CYS A 150 -18.15 -3.23 -6.79
N ALA A 151 -17.07 -3.70 -7.39
CA ALA A 151 -16.96 -3.92 -8.82
C ALA A 151 -16.18 -5.22 -9.08
N VAL A 152 -16.58 -5.92 -10.13
CA VAL A 152 -15.85 -7.07 -10.66
C VAL A 152 -15.61 -6.80 -12.13
N VAL A 153 -14.34 -6.69 -12.52
CA VAL A 153 -13.92 -6.52 -13.91
C VAL A 153 -12.88 -7.56 -14.29
N GLY A 154 -12.81 -7.92 -15.56
CA GLY A 154 -11.85 -8.89 -16.05
C GLY A 154 -11.37 -8.57 -17.46
N ALA A 155 -10.25 -9.18 -17.82
CA ALA A 155 -9.62 -9.15 -19.13
C ALA A 155 -8.87 -10.45 -19.34
N SER A 156 -8.98 -11.06 -20.53
CA SER A 156 -8.24 -12.27 -20.89
C SER A 156 -8.32 -13.36 -19.81
N ASP A 157 -7.27 -13.50 -18.99
CA ASP A 157 -7.11 -14.51 -17.95
C ASP A 157 -7.18 -13.98 -16.51
N VAL A 158 -7.47 -12.69 -16.31
CA VAL A 158 -7.51 -12.03 -15.00
C VAL A 158 -8.89 -11.50 -14.61
N ILE A 159 -9.14 -11.47 -13.31
CA ILE A 159 -10.26 -10.79 -12.65
C ILE A 159 -9.69 -9.86 -11.59
N LEU A 160 -10.13 -8.60 -11.60
CA LEU A 160 -9.96 -7.65 -10.52
C LEU A 160 -11.30 -7.46 -9.80
N THR A 161 -11.32 -7.73 -8.50
CA THR A 161 -12.43 -7.41 -7.62
C THR A 161 -12.07 -6.22 -6.74
N VAL A 162 -12.97 -5.25 -6.65
CA VAL A 162 -12.83 -4.04 -5.83
C VAL A 162 -14.02 -3.99 -4.87
N VAL A 163 -13.77 -3.81 -3.57
CA VAL A 163 -14.82 -3.59 -2.56
C VAL A 163 -14.45 -2.35 -1.75
N SER A 164 -15.33 -1.36 -1.68
CA SER A 164 -15.17 -0.23 -0.77
C SER A 164 -16.13 -0.40 0.40
N ALA A 165 -15.59 -0.48 1.61
CA ALA A 165 -16.35 -0.62 2.84
C ALA A 165 -16.00 0.50 3.82
N SER A 166 -16.93 0.79 4.73
CA SER A 166 -16.68 1.64 5.90
C SER A 166 -17.03 0.85 7.15
N GLU A 167 -16.27 1.04 8.22
CA GLU A 167 -16.59 0.42 9.51
C GLU A 167 -17.77 1.11 10.24
N ARG A 168 -18.25 2.28 9.74
CA ARG A 168 -19.23 3.14 10.46
C ARG A 168 -20.50 3.53 9.70
N GLY A 169 -20.94 2.82 8.65
CA GLY A 169 -22.26 3.10 8.06
C GLY A 169 -22.43 4.38 7.29
N ARG A 170 -21.33 5.07 7.01
CA ARG A 170 -21.33 6.28 6.20
C ARG A 170 -21.08 5.91 4.75
N ILE A 171 -22.17 5.74 4.01
CA ILE A 171 -22.18 5.47 2.56
C ILE A 171 -21.71 6.72 1.78
N ASP A 172 -21.83 7.92 2.36
CA ASP A 172 -21.54 9.22 1.77
C ASP A 172 -20.05 9.52 1.51
N VAL A 173 -19.13 8.69 2.03
CA VAL A 173 -17.67 8.84 1.84
C VAL A 173 -17.04 7.57 1.21
N SER A 174 -17.85 6.58 0.85
CA SER A 174 -17.34 5.37 0.19
C SER A 174 -16.83 5.70 -1.21
N VAL A 175 -15.61 5.26 -1.52
CA VAL A 175 -14.97 5.41 -2.83
C VAL A 175 -15.77 4.61 -3.84
N ASP A 176 -16.27 5.24 -4.91
CA ASP A 176 -16.94 4.52 -6.01
C ASP A 176 -15.92 3.61 -6.72
N PRO A 177 -16.09 2.27 -6.67
CA PRO A 177 -15.21 1.35 -7.38
C PRO A 177 -15.10 1.63 -8.89
N ALA A 178 -16.16 2.15 -9.52
CA ALA A 178 -16.13 2.52 -10.94
C ALA A 178 -15.21 3.72 -11.20
N GLN A 179 -15.18 4.69 -10.29
CA GLN A 179 -14.26 5.83 -10.38
C GLN A 179 -12.81 5.37 -10.22
N LEU A 180 -12.53 4.46 -9.28
CA LEU A 180 -11.19 3.91 -9.10
C LEU A 180 -10.70 3.18 -10.37
N LEU A 181 -11.58 2.37 -10.96
CA LEU A 181 -11.30 1.61 -12.18
C LEU A 181 -11.12 2.48 -13.43
N SER A 182 -11.57 3.74 -13.41
CA SER A 182 -11.31 4.67 -14.53
C SER A 182 -9.82 5.00 -14.72
N SER A 183 -8.99 4.77 -13.70
CA SER A 183 -7.53 4.91 -13.78
C SER A 183 -6.80 3.61 -14.08
N ALA A 184 -7.51 2.48 -14.11
CA ALA A 184 -6.92 1.15 -14.23
C ALA A 184 -6.20 0.98 -15.57
N LYS A 185 -4.99 0.44 -15.51
CA LYS A 185 -4.19 0.03 -16.66
C LYS A 185 -3.69 -1.39 -16.47
N VAL A 186 -3.85 -2.21 -17.51
CA VAL A 186 -3.36 -3.60 -17.51
C VAL A 186 -2.04 -3.69 -18.26
N GLU A 187 -1.05 -4.32 -17.64
CA GLU A 187 0.23 -4.67 -18.26
C GLU A 187 0.39 -6.20 -18.23
N SER A 188 0.86 -6.79 -19.34
CA SER A 188 1.01 -8.25 -19.54
C SER A 188 2.34 -8.59 -20.19
#